data_AF-A0A497RN20-F1
#
_entry.id   AF-A0A497RN20-F1
#
_cell.length_a   1.000
_cell.length_b   1.000
_cell.length_c   1.000
_cell.angle_alpha   90.00
_cell.angle_beta   90.00
_cell.angle_gamma   90.00
#
_symmetry.space_group_name_H-M   'P 1'
#
loop_
_entity.id
_entity.type
_entity.pdbx_description
1 polymer ?
#
loop_
_entity_poly.entity_id
_entity_poly.type
_entity_poly.pdbx_seq_one_letter_code
_entity_poly.pdbx_strand_id
1 'polypeptide(L)'
;MKYVIDTSALIDGRVSKMLEDGEIVGTIIIPEPAIAELEAQANRGKMTGFKGLEEIGRIRDVANRRGFDVIFLGERPSADQIRLAKSGEIDNMIRKIAEDERA
;
A
#
# COMPACT_ATOMS: atom_id res chain seq x y z
N MET A 1 15.38 7.55 3.44
CA MET A 1 13.99 8.04 3.62
C MET A 1 13.06 6.86 3.48
N LYS A 2 11.97 6.81 4.26
CA LYS A 2 10.97 5.75 4.20
C LYS A 2 9.66 6.37 3.73
N TYR A 3 8.87 5.62 2.97
CA TYR A 3 7.57 6.07 2.49
C TYR A 3 6.53 5.00 2.78
N VAL A 4 5.59 5.30 3.66
CA VAL A 4 4.42 4.44 3.91
C VAL A 4 3.35 4.80 2.90
N ILE A 5 2.96 3.83 2.08
CA ILE A 5 2.04 4.07 0.97
C ILE A 5 0.61 3.80 1.43
N ASP A 6 -0.24 4.82 1.28
CA ASP A 6 -1.67 4.72 1.58
C ASP A 6 -2.45 3.93 0.51
N THR A 7 -3.60 3.36 0.88
CA THR A 7 -4.46 2.59 -0.05
C THR A 7 -4.88 3.46 -1.25
N SER A 8 -5.19 4.73 -1.01
CA SER A 8 -5.60 5.65 -2.08
C SER A 8 -4.51 5.87 -3.13
N ALA A 9 -3.24 5.98 -2.70
CA ALA A 9 -2.08 6.14 -3.58
C ALA A 9 -1.80 4.88 -4.41
N LEU A 10 -2.02 3.69 -3.82
CA LEU A 10 -1.95 2.42 -4.55
C LEU A 10 -3.02 2.34 -5.64
N ILE A 11 -4.25 2.78 -5.35
CA ILE A 11 -5.35 2.77 -6.32
C ILE A 11 -5.12 3.75 -7.48
N ASP A 12 -4.57 4.93 -7.18
CA ASP A 12 -4.28 5.98 -8.18
C ASP A 12 -3.11 5.60 -9.10
N GLY A 13 -2.24 4.69 -8.67
CA GLY A 13 -1.21 4.08 -9.52
C GLY A 13 0.00 4.99 -9.82
N ARG A 14 0.20 6.06 -9.03
CA ARG A 14 1.24 7.06 -9.26
C ARG A 14 2.57 6.74 -8.59
N VAL A 15 2.60 5.86 -7.61
CA VAL A 15 3.78 5.61 -6.77
C VAL A 15 4.91 4.99 -7.59
N SER A 16 4.61 4.00 -8.42
CA SER A 16 5.56 3.39 -9.35
C SER A 16 6.14 4.40 -10.32
N LYS A 17 5.32 5.33 -10.82
CA LYS A 17 5.77 6.42 -11.69
C LYS A 17 6.69 7.39 -10.95
N MET A 18 6.33 7.80 -9.73
CA MET A 18 7.18 8.69 -8.92
C MET A 18 8.53 8.06 -8.58
N LEU A 19 8.57 6.74 -8.37
CA LEU A 19 9.83 5.98 -8.22
C LEU A 19 10.66 5.96 -9.51
N GLU A 20 10.01 5.82 -10.67
CA GLU A 20 10.67 5.81 -11.97
C GLU A 20 11.17 7.21 -12.37
N ASP A 21 10.41 8.27 -12.08
CA ASP A 21 10.79 9.65 -12.36
C ASP A 21 11.82 10.19 -11.35
N GLY A 22 12.10 9.45 -10.27
CA GLY A 22 13.07 9.81 -9.23
C GLY A 22 12.57 10.84 -8.23
N GLU A 23 11.25 11.09 -8.20
CA GLU A 23 10.59 11.95 -7.21
C GLU A 23 10.59 11.31 -5.82
N ILE A 24 10.51 9.97 -5.76
CA ILE A 24 10.61 9.18 -4.54
C ILE A 24 11.90 8.36 -4.60
N VAL A 25 12.74 8.51 -3.58
CA VAL A 25 14.01 7.78 -3.43
C VAL A 25 14.12 7.28 -2.00
N GLY A 26 14.04 5.97 -1.80
CA GLY A 26 14.14 5.35 -0.48
C GLY A 26 13.37 4.04 -0.35
N THR A 27 13.24 3.58 0.90
CA THR A 27 12.51 2.35 1.24
C THR A 27 11.01 2.59 1.15
N ILE A 28 10.31 1.71 0.44
CA ILE A 28 8.86 1.76 0.26
C ILE A 28 8.21 0.76 1.18
N ILE A 29 7.26 1.21 1.98
CA ILE A 29 6.53 0.39 2.94
C ILE A 29 5.10 0.29 2.45
N ILE A 30 4.68 -0.94 2.15
CA ILE A 30 3.32 -1.28 1.73
C ILE A 30 2.60 -1.88 2.95
N PRO A 31 1.61 -1.19 3.53
CA PRO A 31 0.90 -1.68 4.69
C PRO A 31 0.09 -2.95 4.41
N GLU A 32 0.23 -3.98 5.26
CA GLU A 32 -0.62 -5.18 5.26
C GLU A 32 -2.13 -4.85 5.33
N PRO A 33 -2.59 -3.85 6.11
CA PRO A 33 -3.98 -3.40 6.07
C PRO A 33 -4.45 -2.94 4.68
N ALA A 34 -3.60 -2.22 3.94
CA ALA A 34 -3.94 -1.73 2.60
C ALA A 34 -4.07 -2.89 1.61
N ILE A 35 -3.18 -3.89 1.68
CA ILE A 35 -3.25 -5.10 0.85
C ILE A 35 -4.54 -5.85 1.11
N ALA A 36 -4.86 -6.08 2.39
CA ALA A 36 -6.05 -6.82 2.77
C ALA A 36 -7.34 -6.11 2.32
N GLU A 37 -7.37 -4.77 2.37
CA GLU A 37 -8.47 -3.98 1.82
C GLU A 37 -8.58 -4.14 0.29
N LEU A 38 -7.47 -4.01 -0.45
CA LEU A 38 -7.44 -4.14 -1.91
C LEU A 38 -7.89 -5.54 -2.36
N GLU A 39 -7.41 -6.60 -1.71
CA GLU A 39 -7.87 -7.96 -1.95
C GLU A 39 -9.37 -8.13 -1.67
N ALA A 40 -9.86 -7.58 -0.55
CA ALA A 40 -11.29 -7.63 -0.24
C ALA A 40 -12.14 -6.90 -1.29
N GLN A 41 -11.65 -5.79 -1.84
CA GLN A 41 -12.29 -5.07 -2.94
C GLN A 41 -12.26 -5.90 -4.23
N ALA A 42 -11.11 -6.48 -4.59
CA ALA A 42 -10.94 -7.31 -5.78
C ALA A 42 -11.83 -8.57 -5.74
N ASN A 43 -11.89 -9.24 -4.59
CA ASN A 43 -12.75 -10.41 -4.36
C ASN A 43 -14.25 -10.08 -4.49
N ARG A 44 -14.65 -8.82 -4.26
CA ARG A 44 -16.01 -8.32 -4.50
C ARG A 44 -16.23 -7.84 -5.95
N GLY A 45 -15.26 -8.05 -6.84
CA GLY A 45 -15.32 -7.63 -8.24
C GLY A 45 -15.09 -6.14 -8.47
N LYS A 46 -14.56 -5.39 -7.49
CA LYS A 46 -14.28 -3.96 -7.66
C LYS A 46 -12.95 -3.76 -8.38
N MET A 47 -12.98 -3.01 -9.48
CA MET A 47 -11.79 -2.68 -10.27
C MET A 47 -10.70 -1.93 -9.49
N THR A 48 -11.08 -1.17 -8.46
CA THR A 48 -10.13 -0.47 -7.58
C THR A 48 -9.19 -1.42 -6.86
N GLY A 49 -9.69 -2.58 -6.40
CA GLY A 49 -8.87 -3.61 -5.77
C GLY A 49 -7.83 -4.18 -6.72
N PHE A 50 -8.26 -4.55 -7.94
CA PHE A 50 -7.34 -5.06 -8.97
C PHE A 50 -6.27 -4.04 -9.36
N LYS A 51 -6.65 -2.76 -9.53
CA LYS A 51 -5.71 -1.67 -9.85
C LYS A 51 -4.65 -1.49 -8.76
N GLY A 52 -5.05 -1.48 -7.49
CA GLY A 52 -4.11 -1.33 -6.38
C GLY A 52 -3.14 -2.51 -6.27
N LEU A 53 -3.62 -3.74 -6.47
CA LEU A 53 -2.76 -4.92 -6.48
C LEU A 53 -1.76 -4.93 -7.64
N GLU A 54 -2.18 -4.48 -8.83
CA GLU A 54 -1.29 -4.30 -9.98
C GLU A 54 -0.23 -3.22 -9.71
N GLU A 55 -0.61 -2.12 -9.07
CA GLU A 55 0.33 -1.06 -8.69
C GLU A 55 1.40 -1.57 -7.72
N ILE A 56 1.03 -2.40 -6.73
CA ILE A 56 2.01 -3.05 -5.84
C ILE A 56 3.03 -3.85 -6.66
N GLY A 57 2.58 -4.59 -7.68
CA GLY A 57 3.48 -5.29 -8.60
C GLY A 57 4.45 -4.34 -9.30
N ARG A 58 3.94 -3.26 -9.89
CA ARG A 58 4.75 -2.24 -10.58
C ARG A 58 5.75 -1.56 -9.65
N ILE A 59 5.36 -1.22 -8.42
CA ILE A 59 6.26 -0.66 -7.41
C ILE A 59 7.44 -1.60 -7.16
N ARG A 60 7.18 -2.90 -6.97
CA ARG A 60 8.25 -3.90 -6.74
C ARG A 60 9.21 -3.99 -7.92
N ASP A 61 8.69 -4.00 -9.15
CA ASP A 61 9.52 -4.09 -10.35
C ASP A 61 10.39 -2.85 -10.53
N VAL A 62 9.83 -1.64 -10.35
CA VAL A 62 10.57 -0.37 -10.43
C VAL A 62 11.61 -0.29 -9.31
N ALA A 63 11.23 -0.60 -8.06
CA ALA A 63 12.11 -0.58 -6.92
C ALA A 63 13.30 -1.54 -7.09
N ASN A 64 13.05 -2.77 -7.54
CA ASN A 64 14.11 -3.74 -7.82
C ASN A 64 15.09 -3.24 -8.90
N ARG A 65 14.58 -2.67 -10.00
CA ARG A 65 15.43 -2.07 -11.06
C ARG A 65 16.26 -0.88 -10.56
N ARG A 66 15.75 -0.13 -9.57
CA ARG A 66 16.39 1.06 -8.99
C ARG A 66 17.26 0.76 -7.77
N GLY A 67 17.22 -0.47 -7.23
CA GLY A 67 17.94 -0.85 -6.01
C GLY A 67 17.29 -0.31 -4.73
N PHE A 68 15.97 -0.13 -4.71
CA PHE A 68 15.21 0.27 -3.52
C PHE A 68 14.55 -0.93 -2.85
N ASP A 69 14.46 -0.89 -1.52
CA ASP A 69 13.76 -1.90 -0.72
C ASP A 69 12.25 -1.66 -0.74
N VAL A 70 11.49 -2.76 -0.86
CA VAL A 70 10.03 -2.78 -0.65
C VAL A 70 9.73 -3.71 0.51
N ILE A 71 9.11 -3.15 1.56
CA ILE A 71 8.80 -3.85 2.81
C ILE A 71 7.28 -3.93 2.95
N PHE A 72 6.79 -5.08 3.41
CA PHE A 72 5.40 -5.27 3.81
C PHE A 72 5.33 -5.25 5.33
N LEU A 73 4.47 -4.40 5.89
CA LEU A 73 4.47 -4.13 7.33
C LEU A 73 3.05 -3.93 7.88
N GLY A 74 2.86 -4.31 9.14
CA GLY A 74 1.63 -4.09 9.89
C GLY A 74 0.85 -5.38 10.17
N GLU A 75 -0.13 -5.28 11.07
CA GLU A 75 -1.05 -6.37 11.34
C GLU A 75 -2.07 -6.49 10.20
N ARG A 76 -2.28 -7.71 9.70
CA ARG A 76 -3.24 -7.96 8.64
C ARG A 76 -4.65 -8.10 9.25
N PRO A 77 -5.60 -7.20 8.93
CA PRO A 77 -6.96 -7.31 9.43
C PRO A 77 -7.68 -8.51 8.80
N SER A 78 -8.50 -9.19 9.59
CA SER A 78 -9.37 -10.26 9.08
C SER A 78 -10.44 -9.72 8.13
N ALA A 79 -10.99 -10.59 7.28
CA ALA A 79 -12.06 -10.24 6.36
C ALA A 79 -13.31 -9.67 7.08
N ASP A 80 -13.62 -10.19 8.28
CA ASP A 80 -14.70 -9.66 9.10
C ASP A 80 -14.37 -8.29 9.67
N GLN A 81 -13.15 -8.05 10.13
CA GLN A 81 -12.71 -6.71 10.56
C GLN A 81 -12.80 -5.71 9.41
N ILE A 82 -12.37 -6.05 8.20
CA ILE A 82 -12.49 -5.16 7.03
C ILE A 82 -13.95 -4.84 6.71
N ARG A 83 -14.85 -5.83 6.83
CA ARG A 83 -16.28 -5.66 6.54
C ARG A 83 -16.99 -4.84 7.60
N LEU A 84 -16.61 -5.01 8.88
CA LEU A 84 -17.23 -4.36 10.03
C LEU A 84 -16.53 -3.06 10.44
N ALA A 85 -15.35 -2.79 9.91
CA ALA A 85 -14.57 -1.60 10.18
C ALA A 85 -15.42 -0.35 9.92
N LYS A 86 -15.41 0.57 10.88
CA LYS A 86 -15.89 1.92 10.64
C LYS A 86 -15.00 2.56 9.59
N SER A 87 -15.59 3.44 8.78
CA SER A 87 -14.82 4.27 7.84
C SER A 87 -13.66 4.92 8.61
N GLY A 88 -12.41 4.67 8.20
CA GLY A 88 -11.23 5.25 8.84
C GLY A 88 -10.36 4.31 9.68
N GLU A 89 -10.81 3.10 10.04
CA GLU A 89 -10.00 2.19 10.89
C GLU A 89 -8.75 1.68 10.16
N ILE A 90 -8.88 1.34 8.88
CA ILE A 90 -7.74 0.93 8.05
C ILE A 90 -6.75 2.08 7.91
N ASP A 91 -7.23 3.29 7.62
CA ASP A 91 -6.38 4.50 7.56
C ASP A 91 -5.66 4.76 8.89
N ASN A 92 -6.30 4.45 10.02
CA ASN A 92 -5.70 4.57 11.33
C ASN A 92 -4.57 3.56 11.54
N MET A 93 -4.74 2.30 11.09
CA MET A 93 -3.66 1.31 11.12
C MET A 93 -2.47 1.75 10.26
N ILE A 94 -2.74 2.28 9.06
CA ILE A 94 -1.70 2.80 8.16
C ILE A 94 -0.94 3.97 8.81
N ARG A 95 -1.66 4.94 9.40
CA ARG A 95 -1.04 6.08 10.10
C ARG A 95 -0.16 5.64 11.26
N LYS A 96 -0.57 4.63 12.04
CA LYS A 96 0.27 4.08 13.12
C LYS A 96 1.57 3.48 12.59
N ILE A 97 1.51 2.76 11.48
CA ILE A 97 2.72 2.22 10.82
C ILE A 97 3.66 3.36 10.42
N ALA A 98 3.14 4.46 9.85
CA ALA A 98 3.94 5.63 9.50
C ALA A 98 4.59 6.29 10.74
N GLU A 99 3.85 6.43 11.83
CA GLU A 99 4.36 6.96 13.09
C GLU A 99 5.47 6.09 13.68
N ASP A 100 5.25 4.77 13.76
CA ASP A 100 6.20 3.79 14.30
C ASP A 100 7.51 3.74 13.46
N GLU A 101 7.37 3.82 12.13
CA GLU A 101 8.50 3.77 11.21
C GLU A 101 9.21 5.11 11.01
N ARG A 102 8.66 6.19 11.59
CA ARG A 102 9.10 7.59 11.41
C ARG A 102 9.19 7.96 9.93
N ALA A 103 8.15 7.60 9.18
CA ALA A 103 8.04 7.74 7.73
C ALA A 103 7.03 8.81 7.33
#